data_AF-A0A355DI94-F1
#
_entry.id   AF-A0A355DI94-F1
#
_cell.length_a   1.000
_cell.length_b   1.000
_cell.length_c   1.000
_cell.angle_alpha   90.00
_cell.angle_beta   90.00
_cell.angle_gamma   90.00
#
_symmetry.space_group_name_H-M   'P 1'
#
loop_
_entity.id
_entity.type
_entity.pdbx_description
1 polymer ?
#
loop_
_entity_poly.entity_id
_entity_poly.type
_entity_poly.pdbx_seq_one_letter_code
_entity_poly.pdbx_strand_id
1 'polypeptide(L)'
;FTRDVSDVIEDILERLSELEQRILYQLVVKREPVVFKDLQKSFAEVSTQELIGGVASLLQRSLIERSEGGFTLPPAIMEVTIQLMTDLQE
;
A
#
# COMPACT_ATOMS: atom_id res chain seq x y z
N PHE A 1 9.62 -2.25 -27.48
CA PHE A 1 10.02 -1.86 -26.12
C PHE A 1 9.24 -2.73 -25.15
N THR A 2 9.90 -3.70 -24.51
CA THR A 2 9.29 -4.48 -23.43
C THR A 2 9.23 -3.58 -22.22
N ARG A 3 8.02 -3.19 -21.83
CA ARG A 3 7.74 -2.51 -20.57
C ARG A 3 8.19 -3.41 -19.42
N ASP A 4 8.92 -2.87 -18.45
CA ASP A 4 9.36 -3.64 -17.28
C ASP A 4 8.16 -3.89 -16.35
N VAL A 5 8.26 -4.92 -15.50
CA VAL A 5 7.24 -5.23 -14.50
C VAL A 5 7.07 -4.05 -13.53
N SER A 6 8.14 -3.35 -13.19
CA SER A 6 8.11 -2.16 -12.33
C SER A 6 7.27 -1.04 -12.94
N ASP A 7 7.43 -0.76 -14.25
CA ASP A 7 6.62 0.26 -14.94
C ASP A 7 5.12 -0.08 -14.91
N VAL A 8 4.76 -1.38 -14.94
CA VAL A 8 3.36 -1.82 -14.87
C VAL A 8 2.82 -1.67 -13.46
N ILE A 9 3.62 -1.98 -12.44
CA ILE A 9 3.24 -1.79 -11.04
C ILE A 9 3.05 -0.31 -10.76
N GLU A 10 3.97 0.54 -11.22
CA GLU A 10 3.89 2.00 -11.09
C GLU A 10 2.56 2.55 -11.61
N ASP A 11 2.18 2.22 -12.86
CA ASP A 11 0.87 2.60 -13.44
C ASP A 11 -0.33 2.18 -12.56
N ILE A 12 -0.23 1.02 -11.90
CA ILE A 12 -1.29 0.53 -11.01
C ILE A 12 -1.33 1.38 -9.74
N LEU A 13 -0.17 1.71 -9.17
CA LEU A 13 -0.04 2.49 -7.94
C LEU A 13 -0.48 3.95 -8.13
N GLU A 14 -0.16 4.56 -9.27
CA GLU A 14 -0.57 5.93 -9.60
C GLU A 14 -2.10 6.10 -9.68
N ARG A 15 -2.81 5.03 -10.05
CA ARG A 15 -4.28 5.04 -10.20
C ARG A 15 -5.04 4.73 -8.92
N LEU A 16 -4.34 4.47 -7.82
CA LEU A 16 -4.95 4.25 -6.53
C LEU A 16 -5.58 5.54 -5.99
N SER A 17 -6.62 5.38 -5.19
CA SER A 17 -7.14 6.49 -4.40
C SER A 17 -6.10 6.96 -3.39
N GLU A 18 -6.23 8.21 -2.94
CA GLU A 18 -5.34 8.79 -1.93
C GLU A 18 -5.28 7.93 -0.67
N LEU A 19 -6.42 7.39 -0.21
CA LEU A 19 -6.46 6.49 0.95
C LEU A 19 -5.66 5.21 0.71
N GLU A 20 -5.82 4.56 -0.46
CA GLU A 20 -5.09 3.34 -0.81
C GLU A 20 -3.58 3.59 -0.87
N GLN A 21 -3.13 4.68 -1.50
CA GLN A 21 -1.71 5.07 -1.54
C GLN A 21 -1.16 5.30 -0.12
N ARG A 22 -1.89 6.04 0.71
CA ARG A 22 -1.48 6.29 2.10
C ARG A 22 -1.39 5.00 2.92
N ILE A 23 -2.30 4.03 2.70
CA ILE A 23 -2.21 2.70 3.34
C ILE A 23 -0.93 1.99 2.90
N LEU A 24 -0.60 1.96 1.60
CA LEU A 24 0.64 1.35 1.11
C LEU A 24 1.87 2.01 1.75
N TYR A 25 1.95 3.34 1.74
CA TYR A 25 3.06 4.09 2.36
C TYR A 25 3.19 3.78 3.85
N GLN A 26 2.08 3.63 4.56
CA GLN A 26 2.12 3.25 5.98
C GLN A 26 2.74 1.86 6.19
N LEU A 27 2.47 0.89 5.31
CA LEU A 27 3.11 -0.43 5.36
C LEU A 27 4.61 -0.35 5.04
N VAL A 28 5.02 0.47 4.07
CA VAL A 28 6.44 0.72 3.75
C VAL A 28 7.18 1.30 4.94
N VAL A 29 6.63 2.35 5.56
CA VAL A 29 7.28 3.06 6.68
C VAL A 29 7.43 2.15 7.89
N LYS A 30 6.44 1.30 8.18
CA LYS A 30 6.47 0.38 9.32
C LYS A 30 7.49 -0.75 9.15
N ARG A 31 7.77 -1.18 7.91
CA ARG A 31 8.71 -2.28 7.57
C ARG A 31 8.44 -3.61 8.26
N GLU A 32 7.26 -3.77 8.85
CA GLU A 32 6.80 -4.95 9.58
C GLU A 32 5.31 -5.17 9.28
N PRO A 33 4.78 -6.40 9.45
CA PRO A 33 3.35 -6.65 9.32
C PRO A 33 2.53 -5.72 10.21
N VAL A 34 1.54 -5.03 9.63
CA VAL A 34 0.72 -4.05 10.36
C VAL A 34 -0.68 -4.63 10.60
N VAL A 35 -1.05 -4.82 11.86
CA VAL A 35 -2.41 -5.23 12.21
C VAL A 35 -3.43 -4.13 11.92
N PHE A 36 -4.67 -4.50 11.62
CA PHE A 36 -5.73 -3.54 11.29
C PHE A 36 -5.92 -2.46 12.37
N LYS A 37 -5.77 -2.83 13.65
CA LYS A 37 -5.88 -1.89 14.78
C LYS A 37 -4.85 -0.75 14.71
N ASP A 38 -3.65 -1.02 14.21
CA ASP A 38 -2.62 0.01 14.08
C ASP A 38 -2.82 0.86 12.82
N LEU A 39 -3.40 0.30 11.76
CA LEU A 39 -3.93 1.11 10.65
C LEU A 39 -5.03 2.05 11.16
N GLN A 40 -6.01 1.57 11.92
CA GLN A 40 -7.06 2.42 12.48
C GLN A 40 -6.51 3.59 13.32
N LYS A 41 -5.43 3.37 14.10
CA LYS A 41 -4.77 4.44 14.84
C LYS A 41 -4.05 5.43 13.92
N SER A 42 -3.44 4.94 12.83
CA SER A 42 -2.70 5.76 11.88
C SER A 42 -3.61 6.60 10.98
N PHE A 43 -4.85 6.15 10.80
CA PHE A 43 -5.89 6.77 9.97
C PHE A 43 -7.10 7.14 10.82
N ALA A 44 -6.88 7.78 11.97
CA ALA A 44 -7.94 8.08 12.95
C ALA A 44 -8.99 9.07 12.42
N GLU A 45 -8.63 9.85 11.40
CA GLU A 45 -9.49 10.80 10.69
C GLU A 45 -10.36 10.14 9.60
N VAL A 46 -10.03 8.92 9.19
CA VAL A 46 -10.77 8.15 8.17
C VAL A 46 -11.80 7.27 8.88
N SER A 47 -13.02 7.17 8.33
CA SER A 47 -14.01 6.27 8.94
C SER A 47 -13.53 4.81 8.86
N THR A 48 -13.90 4.00 9.85
CA THR A 48 -13.53 2.57 9.84
C THR A 48 -14.07 1.85 8.60
N GLN A 49 -15.23 2.25 8.08
CA GLN A 49 -15.82 1.65 6.88
C GLN A 49 -14.99 1.98 5.62
N GLU A 50 -14.55 3.23 5.46
CA GLU A 50 -13.67 3.62 4.36
C GLU A 50 -12.32 2.91 4.44
N LEU A 51 -11.74 2.80 5.64
CA LEU A 51 -10.47 2.08 5.83
C LEU A 51 -10.59 0.58 5.47
N ILE A 52 -11.69 -0.08 5.87
CA ILE A 52 -11.98 -1.45 5.45
C ILE A 52 -12.09 -1.53 3.93
N GLY A 53 -12.79 -0.58 3.30
CA GLY A 53 -12.93 -0.51 1.85
C GLY A 53 -11.58 -0.41 1.12
N GLY A 54 -10.70 0.49 1.58
CA GLY A 54 -9.35 0.65 1.03
C GLY A 54 -8.50 -0.62 1.18
N VAL A 55 -8.45 -1.20 2.39
CA VAL A 55 -7.71 -2.45 2.63
C VAL A 55 -8.27 -3.60 1.78
N ALA A 56 -9.59 -3.73 1.67
CA ALA A 56 -10.22 -4.77 0.86
C ALA A 56 -9.91 -4.62 -0.64
N SER A 57 -9.94 -3.38 -1.16
CA SER A 57 -9.57 -3.10 -2.56
C SER A 57 -8.11 -3.47 -2.85
N LEU A 58 -7.19 -3.11 -1.96
CA LEU A 58 -5.77 -3.47 -2.08
C LEU A 58 -5.55 -4.98 -2.05
N LEU A 59 -6.25 -5.71 -1.17
CA LEU A 59 -6.21 -7.18 -1.13
C LEU A 59 -6.75 -7.81 -2.42
N GLN A 60 -7.88 -7.31 -2.95
CA GLN A 60 -8.48 -7.82 -4.18
C GLN A 60 -7.56 -7.68 -5.39
N ARG A 61 -6.75 -6.61 -5.42
CA ARG A 61 -5.76 -6.35 -6.47
C ARG A 61 -4.41 -7.01 -6.19
N SER A 62 -4.28 -7.76 -5.09
CA SER A 62 -3.01 -8.37 -4.65
C SER A 62 -1.87 -7.37 -4.45
N LEU A 63 -2.20 -6.12 -4.07
CA LEU A 63 -1.21 -5.07 -3.78
C LEU A 63 -0.73 -5.11 -2.33
N ILE A 64 -1.52 -5.73 -1.45
CA ILE A 64 -1.12 -6.10 -0.09
C ILE A 64 -1.49 -7.55 0.17
N GLU A 65 -0.86 -8.15 1.15
CA GLU A 65 -1.10 -9.53 1.59
C GLU A 65 -1.52 -9.55 3.06
N ARG A 66 -2.19 -10.64 3.46
CA ARG A 66 -2.50 -10.93 4.86
C ARG A 66 -1.56 -12.03 5.35
N SER A 67 -0.80 -11.74 6.39
CA SER A 67 0.03 -12.69 7.14
C SER A 67 -0.51 -12.88 8.56
N GLU A 68 0.08 -13.80 9.34
CA GLU A 68 -0.28 -13.98 10.76
C GLU A 68 -0.11 -12.70 11.59
N GLY A 69 0.84 -11.84 11.21
CA GLY A 69 1.15 -10.58 11.91
C GLY A 69 0.36 -9.36 11.45
N GLY A 70 -0.49 -9.49 10.41
CA GLY A 70 -1.23 -8.37 9.84
C GLY A 70 -1.01 -8.21 8.34
N PHE A 71 -1.10 -6.98 7.84
CA PHE A 71 -0.94 -6.68 6.42
C PHE A 71 0.51 -6.40 6.07
N THR A 72 0.94 -6.92 4.92
CA THR A 72 2.27 -6.75 4.36
C THR A 72 2.19 -6.34 2.89
N LEU A 73 3.29 -5.84 2.34
CA LEU A 73 3.42 -5.62 0.90
C LEU A 73 4.16 -6.80 0.28
N PRO A 74 3.70 -7.32 -0.88
CA PRO A 74 4.52 -8.20 -1.70
C PRO A 74 5.84 -7.50 -2.05
N PRO A 75 6.97 -8.22 -2.17
CA PRO A 75 8.29 -7.61 -2.38
C PRO A 75 8.37 -6.65 -3.58
N ALA A 76 7.75 -7.01 -4.70
CA ALA A 76 7.75 -6.16 -5.90
C ALA A 76 6.94 -4.86 -5.71
N ILE A 77 5.83 -4.92 -4.96
CA ILE A 77 5.04 -3.72 -4.65
C ILE A 77 5.80 -2.81 -3.69
N MET A 78 6.45 -3.40 -2.67
CA MET A 78 7.30 -2.66 -1.73
C MET A 78 8.40 -1.89 -2.47
N GLU A 79 9.11 -2.55 -3.39
CA GLU A 79 10.21 -1.94 -4.15
C GLU A 79 9.75 -0.72 -4.94
N VAL A 80 8.68 -0.85 -5.74
CA VAL A 80 8.16 0.26 -6.54
C VAL A 80 7.59 1.37 -5.66
N THR A 81 6.93 1.02 -4.55
CA THR A 81 6.41 2.02 -3.60
C THR A 81 7.55 2.83 -2.98
N ILE A 82 8.68 2.21 -2.65
CA ILE A 82 9.87 2.91 -2.13
C ILE A 82 10.47 3.85 -3.18
N GLN A 83 10.52 3.43 -4.45
CA GLN A 83 10.99 4.28 -5.57
C GLN A 83 10.11 5.54 -5.67
N LEU A 84 8.79 5.37 -5.75
CA LEU A 84 7.85 6.49 -5.83
C LEU A 84 7.96 7.45 -4.64
N MET A 85 8.13 6.92 -3.42
CA MET A 85 8.32 7.76 -2.22
C MET A 85 9.63 8.58 -2.26
N THR A 86 10.67 8.05 -2.91
CA THR A 86 11.98 8.71 -3.03
C THR A 86 11.94 9.78 -4.11
N ASP A 87 11.30 9.48 -5.25
CA ASP A 87 11.16 10.40 -6.38
C ASP A 87 10.26 11.59 -6.05
N LEU A 88 9.32 11.45 -5.09
CA LEU A 88 8.54 12.56 -4.55
C LEU A 88 9.35 13.57 -3.72
N GLN A 89 10.62 13.28 -3.39
CA GLN A 89 11.50 14.16 -2.60
C GLN A 89 12.56 14.92 -3.45
N GLU A 90 12.58 14.73 -4.77
CA GLU A 90 13.42 15.50 -5.72
C GLU A 90 12.60 16.54 -6.50
#